data_AF-A0A937JU70-F1
#
_entry.id   AF-A0A937JU70-F1
#
_cell.length_a   1.000
_cell.length_b   1.000
_cell.length_c   1.000
_cell.angle_alpha   90.00
_cell.angle_beta   90.00
_cell.angle_gamma   90.00
#
_symmetry.space_group_name_H-M   'P 1'
#
loop_
_entity.id
_entity.type
_entity.pdbx_description
1 polymer ?
#
loop_
_entity_poly.entity_id
_entity_poly.type
_entity_poly.pdbx_seq_one_letter_code
_entity_poly.pdbx_strand_id
1 'polypeptide(L)'
;MRIDPAPAVRRAQELFAEGMAPKDMARQAGVSVTTVRDLIRGCRSVGRNHAPLVAMNRSVVRAVAALEYRPPDFTSGFGPLSASTGTKRRLQGLWADGYPGPWLAASLGVAAPRVHEIMHRERLLSARTVDRVARLHEKYAGVPPENLGLNAQAVTAARRAAARKSYVPTRCWDDDTIDDPNAAPEWTGRCGTAEGYEIHEREAIPPCPACEEAVRMPVLNGARLRERRLATGMTVSALARGARMDPRTVQGYESGHRIPQPHRLRALATVLGVGPDDLCTVELVPPPRRASRARAVARVLDGRGTEPRRGERRVPAQNPR
;
A
#
# COMPACT_ATOMS: atom_id res chain seq x y z
N MET A 1 -4.29 -29.56 -28.46
CA MET A 1 -4.21 -28.85 -29.76
C MET A 1 -4.31 -27.35 -29.51
N ARG A 2 -3.39 -26.53 -30.04
CA ARG A 2 -3.47 -25.07 -29.93
C ARG A 2 -4.21 -24.51 -31.14
N ILE A 3 -5.08 -23.53 -30.91
CA ILE A 3 -5.90 -22.85 -31.93
C ILE A 3 -5.82 -21.34 -31.74
N ASP A 4 -6.39 -20.61 -32.70
CA ASP A 4 -6.53 -19.15 -32.65
C ASP A 4 -7.30 -18.71 -31.37
N PRO A 5 -6.70 -17.83 -30.54
CA PRO A 5 -7.35 -17.32 -29.34
C PRO A 5 -8.39 -16.23 -29.61
N ALA A 6 -8.51 -15.69 -30.83
CA ALA A 6 -9.36 -14.54 -31.14
C ALA A 6 -10.81 -14.64 -30.63
N PRO A 7 -11.52 -15.79 -30.72
CA PRO A 7 -12.87 -15.91 -30.16
C PRO A 7 -12.92 -15.72 -28.64
N ALA A 8 -11.94 -16.27 -27.92
CA ALA A 8 -11.84 -16.14 -26.46
C ALA A 8 -11.41 -14.74 -26.05
N VAL A 9 -10.53 -14.08 -26.82
CA VAL A 9 -10.14 -12.69 -26.61
C VAL A 9 -11.35 -11.78 -26.73
N ARG A 10 -12.11 -11.87 -27.82
CA ARG A 10 -13.32 -11.07 -28.03
C ARG A 10 -14.33 -11.28 -26.90
N ARG A 11 -14.63 -12.55 -26.57
CA ARG A 11 -15.62 -12.85 -25.53
C ARG A 11 -15.18 -12.36 -24.15
N ALA A 12 -13.91 -12.53 -23.79
CA ALA A 12 -13.38 -12.01 -22.54
C ALA A 12 -13.46 -10.48 -22.48
N GLN A 13 -13.18 -9.78 -23.59
CA GLN A 13 -13.30 -8.32 -23.68
C GLN A 13 -14.75 -7.84 -23.59
N GLU A 14 -15.69 -8.53 -24.24
CA GLU A 14 -17.14 -8.25 -24.17
C GLU A 14 -17.66 -8.42 -22.74
N LEU A 15 -17.44 -9.59 -22.12
CA LEU A 15 -17.85 -9.87 -20.74
C LEU A 15 -17.23 -8.87 -19.76
N PHE A 16 -15.99 -8.45 -20.04
CA PHE A 16 -15.31 -7.43 -19.25
C PHE A 16 -15.89 -6.04 -19.44
N ALA A 17 -16.38 -5.71 -20.64
CA ALA A 17 -17.12 -4.49 -20.91
C ALA A 17 -18.50 -4.51 -20.24
N GLU A 18 -19.16 -5.67 -20.22
CA GLU A 18 -20.43 -5.93 -19.53
C GLU A 18 -20.30 -5.91 -17.98
N GLY A 19 -19.07 -5.98 -17.46
CA GLY A 19 -18.76 -5.83 -16.03
C GLY A 19 -18.50 -7.14 -15.29
N MET A 20 -18.39 -8.27 -15.98
CA MET A 20 -17.96 -9.51 -15.36
C MET A 20 -16.50 -9.42 -14.90
N ALA A 21 -16.22 -9.81 -13.66
CA ALA A 21 -14.89 -9.71 -13.07
C ALA A 21 -13.96 -10.81 -13.63
N PRO A 22 -12.67 -10.53 -13.86
CA PRO A 22 -11.70 -11.54 -14.31
C PRO A 22 -11.66 -12.81 -13.45
N LYS A 23 -11.79 -12.70 -12.13
CA LYS A 23 -11.89 -13.85 -11.21
C LYS A 23 -13.16 -14.65 -11.40
N ASP A 24 -14.29 -13.99 -11.71
CA ASP A 24 -15.56 -14.67 -11.96
C ASP A 24 -15.49 -15.45 -13.27
N MET A 25 -14.90 -14.86 -14.32
CA MET A 25 -14.63 -15.54 -15.59
C MET A 25 -13.70 -16.75 -15.38
N ALA A 26 -12.62 -16.56 -14.62
CA ALA A 26 -11.64 -17.61 -14.33
C ALA A 26 -12.28 -18.79 -13.60
N ARG A 27 -13.08 -18.49 -12.57
CA ARG A 27 -13.83 -19.48 -11.80
C ARG A 27 -14.84 -20.23 -12.68
N GLN A 28 -15.60 -19.54 -13.51
CA GLN A 28 -16.62 -20.17 -14.36
C GLN A 28 -16.02 -20.98 -15.52
N ALA A 29 -14.91 -20.52 -16.10
CA ALA A 29 -14.21 -21.24 -17.17
C ALA A 29 -13.26 -22.33 -16.66
N GLY A 30 -12.99 -22.40 -15.36
CA GLY A 30 -12.02 -23.33 -14.78
C GLY A 30 -10.58 -23.07 -15.22
N VAL A 31 -10.20 -21.78 -15.36
CA VAL A 31 -8.87 -21.35 -15.81
C VAL A 31 -8.22 -20.40 -14.81
N SER A 32 -6.92 -20.11 -14.97
CA SER A 32 -6.25 -19.15 -14.09
C SER A 32 -6.68 -17.70 -14.36
N VAL A 33 -6.75 -16.87 -13.32
CA VAL A 33 -7.04 -15.43 -13.43
C VAL A 33 -6.04 -14.73 -14.35
N THR A 34 -4.78 -15.15 -14.33
CA THR A 34 -3.73 -14.64 -15.24
C THR A 34 -4.08 -14.93 -16.70
N THR A 35 -4.63 -16.11 -17.02
CA THR A 35 -5.06 -16.45 -18.39
C THR A 35 -6.17 -15.53 -18.87
N VAL A 36 -7.15 -15.23 -18.00
CA VAL A 36 -8.22 -14.29 -18.32
C VAL A 36 -7.67 -12.86 -18.51
N ARG A 37 -6.76 -12.42 -17.65
CA ARG A 37 -6.10 -11.11 -17.79
C ARG A 37 -5.33 -10.98 -19.10
N ASP A 38 -4.61 -12.01 -19.51
CA ASP A 38 -3.91 -12.04 -20.80
C ASP A 38 -4.91 -11.97 -21.98
N LEU A 39 -6.03 -12.70 -21.90
CA LEU A 39 -7.10 -12.66 -22.91
C LEU A 39 -7.74 -11.28 -23.03
N ILE A 40 -8.06 -10.62 -21.90
CA ILE A 40 -8.61 -9.26 -21.88
C ILE A 40 -7.64 -8.27 -22.54
N ARG A 41 -6.35 -8.36 -22.19
CA ARG A 41 -5.29 -7.51 -22.77
C ARG A 41 -4.95 -7.83 -24.22
N GLY A 42 -5.32 -9.03 -24.70
CA GLY A 42 -4.92 -9.56 -26.00
C GLY A 42 -3.43 -9.93 -26.09
N CYS A 43 -2.70 -9.89 -24.97
CA CYS A 43 -1.27 -10.12 -24.93
C CYS A 43 -0.87 -10.91 -23.67
N ARG A 44 0.22 -11.67 -23.76
CA ARG A 44 0.86 -12.36 -22.65
C ARG A 44 2.00 -11.52 -22.10
N SER A 45 2.06 -11.39 -20.78
CA SER A 45 3.24 -10.85 -20.11
C SER A 45 4.41 -11.84 -20.18
N VAL A 46 5.54 -11.41 -20.75
CA VAL A 46 6.80 -12.16 -20.82
C VAL A 46 7.90 -11.30 -20.21
N GLY A 47 8.16 -11.51 -18.91
CA GLY A 47 9.05 -10.64 -18.14
C GLY A 47 8.51 -9.21 -18.10
N ARG A 48 9.32 -8.23 -18.55
CA ARG A 48 8.92 -6.81 -18.68
C ARG A 48 8.21 -6.48 -20.01
N ASN A 49 8.09 -7.44 -20.92
CA ASN A 49 7.54 -7.23 -22.27
C ASN A 49 6.14 -7.84 -22.40
N HIS A 50 5.40 -7.39 -23.43
CA HIS A 50 4.09 -7.91 -23.81
C HIS A 50 4.16 -8.50 -25.22
N ALA A 51 3.80 -9.78 -25.35
CA ALA A 51 3.77 -10.48 -26.64
C ALA A 51 2.32 -10.77 -27.05
N PRO A 52 1.94 -10.63 -28.34
CA PRO A 52 0.58 -10.91 -28.79
C PRO A 52 0.20 -12.39 -28.57
N LEU A 53 -1.06 -12.65 -28.28
CA LEU A 53 -1.58 -14.01 -28.14
C LEU A 53 -1.80 -14.63 -29.52
N VAL A 54 -0.83 -15.41 -30.01
CA VAL A 54 -0.90 -16.05 -31.35
C VAL A 54 -1.56 -17.44 -31.32
N ALA A 55 -1.47 -18.17 -30.20
CA ALA A 55 -2.04 -19.52 -30.09
C ALA A 55 -2.35 -19.91 -28.64
N MET A 56 -3.50 -20.55 -28.40
CA MET A 56 -3.95 -20.99 -27.07
C MET A 56 -4.57 -22.39 -27.11
N ASN A 57 -4.59 -23.10 -25.98
CA ASN A 57 -5.19 -24.44 -25.91
C ASN A 57 -6.69 -24.40 -26.28
N ARG A 58 -7.12 -25.32 -27.16
CA ARG A 58 -8.52 -25.47 -27.58
C ARG A 58 -9.52 -25.57 -26.43
N SER A 59 -9.16 -26.23 -25.32
CA SER A 59 -10.03 -26.34 -24.15
C SER A 59 -10.30 -24.97 -23.51
N VAL A 60 -9.25 -24.16 -23.32
CA VAL A 60 -9.34 -22.81 -22.76
C VAL A 60 -10.13 -21.88 -23.69
N VAL A 61 -9.85 -21.92 -25.00
CA VAL A 61 -10.56 -21.08 -25.97
C VAL A 61 -12.06 -21.38 -25.97
N ARG A 62 -12.44 -22.65 -25.93
CA ARG A 62 -13.86 -23.06 -25.85
C ARG A 62 -14.51 -22.66 -24.53
N ALA A 63 -13.84 -22.88 -23.41
CA ALA A 63 -14.37 -22.58 -22.08
C ALA A 63 -14.66 -21.07 -21.93
N VAL A 64 -13.72 -20.21 -22.34
CA VAL A 64 -13.89 -18.75 -22.24
C VAL A 64 -14.90 -18.22 -23.27
N ALA A 65 -14.88 -18.75 -24.50
CA ALA A 65 -15.83 -18.33 -25.53
C ALA A 65 -17.29 -18.70 -25.21
N ALA A 66 -17.53 -19.71 -24.38
CA ALA A 66 -18.85 -20.15 -23.94
C ALA A 66 -19.35 -19.48 -22.66
N LEU A 67 -18.59 -18.54 -22.09
CA LEU A 67 -18.98 -17.87 -20.85
C LEU A 67 -20.21 -16.98 -21.05
N GLU A 68 -21.12 -17.07 -20.09
CA GLU A 68 -22.30 -16.23 -19.97
C GLU A 68 -22.22 -15.39 -18.69
N TYR A 69 -22.48 -14.10 -18.81
CA TYR A 69 -22.60 -13.22 -17.67
C TYR A 69 -24.07 -12.98 -17.34
N ARG A 70 -24.49 -13.50 -16.18
CA ARG A 70 -25.70 -13.05 -15.51
C ARG A 70 -25.27 -12.11 -14.39
N PRO A 71 -25.58 -10.80 -14.47
CA PRO A 71 -25.31 -9.90 -13.36
C PRO A 71 -26.05 -10.41 -12.12
N PRO A 72 -25.43 -10.42 -10.93
CA PRO A 72 -26.10 -10.83 -9.71
C PRO A 72 -27.37 -10.00 -9.50
N ASP A 73 -28.44 -10.65 -9.04
CA ASP A 73 -29.68 -9.95 -8.70
C ASP A 73 -29.49 -9.26 -7.34
N PHE A 74 -29.21 -7.96 -7.36
CA PHE A 74 -28.99 -7.17 -6.16
C PHE A 74 -30.33 -6.72 -5.57
N THR A 75 -31.18 -7.65 -5.16
CA THR A 75 -32.41 -7.35 -4.43
C THR A 75 -32.06 -6.76 -3.06
N SER A 76 -32.24 -5.44 -2.95
CA SER A 76 -32.28 -4.59 -1.75
C SER A 76 -31.61 -5.14 -0.47
N GLY A 77 -30.37 -4.71 -0.25
CA GLY A 77 -29.64 -4.90 1.01
C GLY A 77 -28.44 -3.96 1.14
N PHE A 78 -28.06 -3.62 2.38
CA PHE A 78 -26.80 -2.95 2.67
C PHE A 78 -25.68 -3.99 2.79
N GLY A 79 -24.48 -3.65 2.30
CA GLY A 79 -23.29 -4.45 2.58
C GLY A 79 -22.82 -4.26 4.02
N PRO A 80 -21.94 -5.14 4.54
CA PRO A 80 -21.35 -4.96 5.87
C PRO A 80 -20.46 -3.70 5.91
N LEU A 81 -20.28 -3.10 7.11
CA LEU A 81 -19.44 -1.90 7.27
C LEU A 81 -18.00 -2.07 6.75
N SER A 82 -17.42 -3.27 6.91
CA SER A 82 -16.10 -3.63 6.36
C SER A 82 -16.03 -3.48 4.83
N ALA A 83 -17.10 -3.86 4.13
CA ALA A 83 -17.18 -3.68 2.68
C ALA A 83 -17.20 -2.18 2.27
N SER A 84 -17.73 -1.29 3.11
CA SER A 84 -17.61 0.16 2.89
C SER A 84 -16.16 0.64 3.00
N THR A 85 -15.37 0.08 3.92
CA THR A 85 -13.94 0.40 4.08
C THR A 85 -13.13 -0.02 2.85
N GLY A 86 -13.27 -1.26 2.40
CA GLY A 86 -12.56 -1.69 1.19
C GLY A 86 -13.06 -0.99 -0.07
N THR A 87 -14.36 -0.64 -0.15
CA THR A 87 -14.90 0.18 -1.26
C THR A 87 -14.21 1.54 -1.35
N LYS A 88 -13.99 2.20 -0.21
CA LYS A 88 -13.23 3.47 -0.16
C LYS A 88 -11.80 3.29 -0.63
N ARG A 89 -11.09 2.32 -0.06
CA ARG A 89 -9.67 2.05 -0.35
C ARG A 89 -9.45 1.77 -1.83
N ARG A 90 -10.33 0.95 -2.43
CA ARG A 90 -10.30 0.66 -3.87
C ARG A 90 -10.44 1.91 -4.74
N LEU A 91 -11.41 2.78 -4.43
CA LEU A 91 -11.60 4.02 -5.18
C LEU A 91 -10.45 5.02 -4.98
N GLN A 92 -9.98 5.17 -3.74
CA GLN A 92 -8.82 6.01 -3.41
C GLN A 92 -7.55 5.51 -4.12
N GLY A 93 -7.35 4.19 -4.18
CA GLY A 93 -6.26 3.55 -4.89
C GLY A 93 -6.29 3.78 -6.39
N LEU A 94 -7.45 3.60 -7.03
CA LEU A 94 -7.59 3.94 -8.45
C LEU A 94 -7.30 5.43 -8.70
N TRP A 95 -7.76 6.32 -7.82
CA TRP A 95 -7.40 7.74 -7.92
C TRP A 95 -5.88 7.94 -7.81
N ALA A 96 -5.23 7.29 -6.86
CA ALA A 96 -3.78 7.34 -6.67
C ALA A 96 -2.99 6.77 -7.86
N ASP A 97 -3.51 5.76 -8.55
CA ASP A 97 -2.93 5.22 -9.79
C ASP A 97 -3.10 6.17 -10.98
N GLY A 98 -4.03 7.13 -10.87
CA GLY A 98 -4.24 8.22 -11.83
C GLY A 98 -5.58 8.23 -12.54
N TYR A 99 -6.56 7.44 -12.09
CA TYR A 99 -7.92 7.46 -12.63
C TYR A 99 -8.71 8.68 -12.10
N PRO A 100 -9.07 9.66 -12.93
CA PRO A 100 -9.72 10.89 -12.47
C PRO A 100 -11.14 10.65 -11.93
N GLY A 101 -11.55 11.42 -10.92
CA GLY A 101 -12.88 11.33 -10.31
C GLY A 101 -14.06 11.34 -11.30
N PRO A 102 -14.11 12.23 -12.31
CA PRO A 102 -15.16 12.21 -13.32
C PRO A 102 -15.22 10.89 -14.12
N TRP A 103 -14.07 10.30 -14.42
CA TRP A 103 -13.98 9.03 -15.13
C TRP A 103 -14.44 7.86 -14.24
N LEU A 104 -14.07 7.87 -12.95
CA LEU A 104 -14.54 6.87 -11.98
C LEU A 104 -16.08 6.94 -11.83
N ALA A 105 -16.64 8.15 -11.82
CA ALA A 105 -18.08 8.37 -11.74
C ALA A 105 -18.82 7.82 -12.98
N ALA A 106 -18.33 8.16 -14.17
CA ALA A 106 -18.85 7.63 -15.43
C ALA A 106 -18.77 6.09 -15.48
N SER A 107 -17.64 5.52 -15.05
CA SER A 107 -17.41 4.07 -15.05
C SER A 107 -18.30 3.31 -14.06
N LEU A 108 -18.77 3.96 -13.00
CA LEU A 108 -19.70 3.39 -12.02
C LEU A 108 -21.18 3.66 -12.37
N GLY A 109 -21.45 4.52 -13.36
CA GLY A 109 -22.78 5.02 -13.70
C GLY A 109 -23.41 5.83 -12.56
N VAL A 110 -22.62 6.68 -11.87
CA VAL A 110 -23.08 7.54 -10.77
C VAL A 110 -22.59 8.98 -10.96
N ALA A 111 -23.20 9.93 -10.24
CA ALA A 111 -22.76 11.32 -10.27
C ALA A 111 -21.37 11.51 -9.59
N ALA A 112 -20.55 12.44 -10.08
CA ALA A 112 -19.22 12.71 -9.51
C ALA A 112 -19.23 13.06 -8.01
N PRO A 113 -20.18 13.86 -7.49
CA PRO A 113 -20.30 14.08 -6.05
C PRO A 113 -20.49 12.79 -5.26
N ARG A 114 -21.18 11.79 -5.83
CA ARG A 114 -21.41 10.51 -5.17
C ARG A 114 -20.12 9.73 -4.97
N VAL A 115 -19.21 9.74 -5.95
CA VAL A 115 -17.89 9.11 -5.81
C VAL A 115 -17.09 9.78 -4.70
N HIS A 116 -17.11 11.11 -4.65
CA HIS A 116 -16.47 11.88 -3.59
C HIS A 116 -17.06 11.54 -2.22
N GLU A 117 -18.39 11.45 -2.09
CA GLU A 117 -19.03 11.02 -0.86
C GLU A 117 -18.59 9.62 -0.41
N ILE A 118 -18.57 8.65 -1.33
CA ILE A 118 -18.18 7.28 -1.03
C ILE A 118 -16.75 7.26 -0.47
N MET A 119 -15.81 7.97 -1.09
CA MET A 119 -14.41 8.00 -0.69
C MET A 119 -14.16 8.67 0.68
N HIS A 120 -15.07 9.52 1.15
CA HIS A 120 -14.82 10.40 2.30
C HIS A 120 -15.74 10.17 3.49
N ARG A 121 -16.97 9.66 3.29
CA ARG A 121 -17.97 9.53 4.36
C ARG A 121 -18.05 8.10 4.87
N GLU A 122 -18.16 7.92 6.18
CA GLU A 122 -18.49 6.62 6.78
C GLU A 122 -19.99 6.38 6.68
N ARG A 123 -20.39 5.55 5.71
CA ARG A 123 -21.78 5.16 5.52
C ARG A 123 -21.85 3.72 5.05
N LEU A 124 -22.93 3.03 5.44
CA LEU A 124 -23.32 1.77 4.81
C LEU A 124 -23.59 2.02 3.32
N LEU A 125 -22.97 1.21 2.47
CA LEU A 125 -23.18 1.23 1.03
C LEU A 125 -24.11 0.08 0.65
N SER A 126 -24.88 0.25 -0.42
CA SER A 126 -25.67 -0.85 -0.96
C SER A 126 -24.73 -1.94 -1.46
N ALA A 127 -25.16 -3.20 -1.36
CA ALA A 127 -24.39 -4.34 -1.89
C ALA A 127 -24.03 -4.13 -3.38
N ARG A 128 -24.93 -3.49 -4.15
CA ARG A 128 -24.72 -3.10 -5.53
C ARG A 128 -23.55 -2.13 -5.72
N THR A 129 -23.42 -1.11 -4.85
CA THR A 129 -22.32 -0.15 -4.95
C THR A 129 -20.98 -0.81 -4.60
N VAL A 130 -20.96 -1.64 -3.55
CA VAL A 130 -19.77 -2.40 -3.14
C VAL A 130 -19.29 -3.28 -4.31
N ASP A 131 -20.18 -4.09 -4.89
CA ASP A 131 -19.82 -4.99 -5.99
C ASP A 131 -19.34 -4.22 -7.24
N ARG A 132 -20.03 -3.14 -7.64
CA ARG A 132 -19.61 -2.29 -8.78
C ARG A 132 -18.20 -1.72 -8.59
N VAL A 133 -17.88 -1.25 -7.39
CA VAL A 133 -16.54 -0.72 -7.10
C VAL A 133 -15.51 -1.85 -7.06
N ALA A 134 -15.83 -3.00 -6.48
CA ALA A 134 -14.94 -4.15 -6.46
C ALA A 134 -14.58 -4.61 -7.89
N ARG A 135 -15.58 -4.69 -8.78
CA ARG A 135 -15.40 -5.00 -10.20
C ARG A 135 -14.56 -3.95 -10.91
N LEU A 136 -14.84 -2.67 -10.68
CA LEU A 136 -14.07 -1.56 -11.24
C LEU A 136 -12.59 -1.64 -10.82
N HIS A 137 -12.33 -1.91 -9.55
CA HIS A 137 -10.98 -2.08 -9.03
C HIS A 137 -10.26 -3.26 -9.67
N GLU A 138 -10.89 -4.44 -9.68
CA GLU A 138 -10.29 -5.64 -10.27
C GLU A 138 -9.95 -5.46 -11.75
N LYS A 139 -10.75 -4.66 -12.45
CA LYS A 139 -10.58 -4.32 -13.86
C LYS A 139 -9.41 -3.37 -14.12
N TYR A 140 -9.14 -2.42 -13.22
CA TYR A 140 -8.23 -1.30 -13.47
C TYR A 140 -7.01 -1.22 -12.55
N ALA A 141 -6.97 -1.98 -11.46
CA ALA A 141 -5.82 -2.08 -10.58
C ALA A 141 -4.59 -2.58 -11.37
N GLY A 142 -3.48 -1.85 -11.26
CA GLY A 142 -2.24 -2.14 -12.00
C GLY A 142 -2.29 -1.90 -13.51
N VAL A 143 -3.41 -1.38 -14.06
CA VAL A 143 -3.49 -0.93 -15.46
C VAL A 143 -3.20 0.57 -15.52
N PRO A 144 -2.19 1.02 -16.28
CA PRO A 144 -1.94 2.45 -16.46
C PRO A 144 -3.13 3.14 -17.17
N PRO A 145 -3.71 4.22 -16.64
CA PRO A 145 -4.81 4.94 -17.28
C PRO A 145 -4.44 5.49 -18.68
N GLU A 146 -3.16 5.74 -18.92
CA GLU A 146 -2.62 6.16 -20.22
C GLU A 146 -2.90 5.13 -21.33
N ASN A 147 -2.93 3.83 -21.00
CA ASN A 147 -3.24 2.76 -21.96
C ASN A 147 -4.71 2.78 -22.41
N LEU A 148 -5.58 3.47 -21.67
CA LEU A 148 -6.99 3.63 -21.99
C LEU A 148 -7.27 4.97 -22.69
N GLY A 149 -6.22 5.71 -23.08
CA GLY A 149 -6.35 7.00 -23.77
C GLY A 149 -6.80 8.14 -22.87
N LEU A 150 -6.66 8.02 -21.53
CA LEU A 150 -7.00 9.12 -20.63
C LEU A 150 -6.03 10.29 -20.82
N ASN A 151 -6.57 11.50 -20.72
CA ASN A 151 -5.79 12.73 -20.85
C ASN A 151 -4.67 12.78 -19.79
N ALA A 152 -3.43 12.96 -20.25
CA ALA A 152 -2.24 12.95 -19.38
C ALA A 152 -2.26 14.05 -18.29
N GLN A 153 -2.85 15.22 -18.57
CA GLN A 153 -3.00 16.28 -17.57
C GLN A 153 -4.00 15.87 -16.49
N ALA A 154 -5.12 15.25 -16.87
CA ALA A 154 -6.12 14.73 -15.94
C ALA A 154 -5.54 13.61 -15.05
N VAL A 155 -4.77 12.69 -15.64
CA VAL A 155 -4.05 11.63 -14.91
C VAL A 155 -3.06 12.23 -13.92
N THR A 156 -2.24 13.18 -14.36
CA THR A 156 -1.27 13.87 -13.48
C THR A 156 -1.98 14.63 -12.35
N ALA A 157 -3.07 15.32 -12.66
CA ALA A 157 -3.88 16.03 -11.66
C ALA A 157 -4.49 15.05 -10.65
N ALA A 158 -4.96 13.89 -11.10
CA ALA A 158 -5.50 12.84 -10.26
C ALA A 158 -4.42 12.31 -9.28
N ARG A 159 -3.25 11.91 -9.78
CA ARG A 159 -2.11 11.46 -8.96
C ARG A 159 -1.68 12.53 -7.95
N ARG A 160 -1.57 13.79 -8.36
CA ARG A 160 -1.23 14.92 -7.46
C ARG A 160 -2.29 15.16 -6.39
N ALA A 161 -3.56 15.08 -6.74
CA ALA A 161 -4.65 15.24 -5.78
C ALA A 161 -4.67 14.11 -4.75
N ALA A 162 -4.51 12.86 -5.21
CA ALA A 162 -4.40 11.68 -4.36
C ALA A 162 -3.19 11.78 -3.42
N ALA A 163 -2.03 12.21 -3.94
CA ALA A 163 -0.82 12.45 -3.16
C ALA A 163 -1.04 13.45 -2.02
N ARG A 164 -1.70 14.59 -2.29
CA ARG A 164 -2.03 15.59 -1.25
C ARG A 164 -2.95 15.04 -0.17
N LYS A 165 -3.83 14.10 -0.53
CA LYS A 165 -4.75 13.42 0.38
C LYS A 165 -4.13 12.17 1.02
N SER A 166 -2.87 11.84 0.71
CA SER A 166 -2.18 10.63 1.17
C SER A 166 -2.95 9.34 0.83
N TYR A 167 -3.62 9.32 -0.33
CA TYR A 167 -4.26 8.10 -0.81
C TYR A 167 -3.23 7.06 -1.23
N VAL A 168 -3.52 5.84 -0.84
CA VAL A 168 -2.68 4.67 -1.04
C VAL A 168 -2.99 4.05 -2.41
N PRO A 169 -2.02 3.88 -3.31
CA PRO A 169 -2.17 3.17 -4.60
C PRO A 169 -2.75 1.77 -4.47
N THR A 170 -3.35 1.26 -5.54
CA THR A 170 -3.93 -0.11 -5.52
C THR A 170 -2.88 -1.17 -5.21
N ARG A 171 -1.68 -1.04 -5.79
CA ARG A 171 -0.55 -1.98 -5.58
C ARG A 171 -0.05 -2.13 -4.14
N CYS A 172 -0.42 -1.18 -3.27
CA CYS A 172 -0.01 -1.20 -1.87
C CYS A 172 -1.04 -1.89 -0.97
N TRP A 173 -2.20 -2.25 -1.50
CA TRP A 173 -3.18 -3.06 -0.79
C TRP A 173 -3.08 -4.51 -1.23
N ASP A 174 -3.17 -5.42 -0.27
CA ASP A 174 -3.45 -6.82 -0.55
C ASP A 174 -4.93 -6.98 -0.88
N ASP A 175 -5.23 -7.58 -2.02
CA ASP A 175 -6.59 -7.79 -2.54
C ASP A 175 -7.45 -8.62 -1.56
N ASP A 176 -6.84 -9.50 -0.77
CA ASP A 176 -7.55 -10.38 0.17
C ASP A 176 -7.87 -9.67 1.50
N THR A 177 -7.07 -8.68 1.91
CA THR A 177 -7.24 -7.98 3.20
C THR A 177 -7.79 -6.56 3.07
N ILE A 178 -7.96 -6.04 1.86
CA ILE A 178 -8.35 -4.63 1.63
C ILE A 178 -9.66 -4.22 2.31
N ASP A 179 -10.57 -5.18 2.56
CA ASP A 179 -11.84 -4.96 3.26
C ASP A 179 -11.72 -4.99 4.80
N ASP A 180 -10.63 -5.53 5.36
CA ASP A 180 -10.40 -5.55 6.80
C ASP A 180 -10.05 -4.14 7.29
N PRO A 181 -10.82 -3.53 8.21
CA PRO A 181 -10.51 -2.21 8.75
C PRO A 181 -9.10 -2.11 9.35
N ASN A 182 -8.56 -3.21 9.88
CA ASN A 182 -7.23 -3.26 10.50
C ASN A 182 -6.10 -3.54 9.50
N ALA A 183 -6.41 -3.86 8.24
CA ALA A 183 -5.38 -4.04 7.23
C ALA A 183 -4.59 -2.75 7.02
N ALA A 184 -3.27 -2.91 6.99
CA ALA A 184 -2.32 -1.83 6.69
C ALA A 184 -1.77 -2.01 5.27
N PRO A 185 -1.54 -0.91 4.55
CA PRO A 185 -0.96 -0.99 3.22
C PRO A 185 0.55 -1.26 3.27
N GLU A 186 1.04 -2.01 2.29
CA GLU A 186 2.45 -2.34 2.10
C GLU A 186 3.07 -1.44 1.02
N TRP A 187 3.95 -0.53 1.42
CA TRP A 187 4.61 0.42 0.54
C TRP A 187 6.05 0.02 0.17
N THR A 188 6.70 -0.75 1.04
CA THR A 188 8.17 -0.91 1.08
C THR A 188 8.63 -2.36 0.95
N GLY A 189 7.70 -3.32 1.01
CA GLY A 189 7.96 -4.75 1.19
C GLY A 189 8.37 -5.14 2.62
N ARG A 190 8.43 -4.17 3.54
CA ARG A 190 8.84 -4.35 4.96
C ARG A 190 8.02 -3.44 5.88
N CYS A 191 6.82 -3.01 5.48
CA CYS A 191 5.98 -2.16 6.31
C CYS A 191 5.61 -2.88 7.61
N GLY A 192 5.51 -2.13 8.71
CA GLY A 192 5.35 -2.74 10.05
C GLY A 192 6.67 -3.11 10.73
N THR A 193 7.82 -2.74 10.16
CA THR A 193 9.14 -2.90 10.80
C THR A 193 9.85 -1.56 10.93
N ALA A 194 10.84 -1.48 11.83
CA ALA A 194 11.70 -0.29 11.94
C ALA A 194 12.43 0.00 10.62
N GLU A 195 12.87 -1.04 9.92
CA GLU A 195 13.49 -0.90 8.60
C GLU A 195 12.49 -0.36 7.56
N GLY A 196 11.24 -0.81 7.58
CA GLY A 196 10.17 -0.26 6.74
C GLY A 196 9.99 1.24 6.96
N TYR A 197 10.02 1.69 8.21
CA TYR A 197 9.98 3.12 8.55
C TYR A 197 11.20 3.89 8.00
N GLU A 198 12.41 3.33 8.11
CA GLU A 198 13.61 3.93 7.51
C GLU A 198 13.51 4.06 5.99
N ILE A 199 12.88 3.09 5.32
CA ILE A 199 12.60 3.16 3.87
C ILE A 199 11.62 4.30 3.58
N HIS A 200 10.56 4.46 4.38
CA HIS A 200 9.63 5.60 4.27
C HIS A 200 10.36 6.95 4.38
N GLU A 201 11.25 7.11 5.36
CA GLU A 201 12.01 8.35 5.52
C GLU A 201 12.98 8.58 4.35
N ARG A 202 13.74 7.56 3.94
CA ARG A 202 14.74 7.65 2.88
C ARG A 202 14.12 7.96 1.52
N GLU A 203 13.03 7.27 1.18
CA GLU A 203 12.30 7.44 -0.08
C GLU A 203 11.27 8.58 0.00
N ALA A 204 11.15 9.21 1.16
CA ALA A 204 10.18 10.24 1.50
C ALA A 204 8.71 9.82 1.26
N ILE A 205 8.40 8.54 1.42
CA ILE A 205 7.03 8.03 1.41
C ILE A 205 6.40 8.36 2.78
N PRO A 206 5.19 8.93 2.87
CA PRO A 206 4.51 9.08 4.16
C PRO A 206 4.43 7.74 4.89
N PRO A 207 4.86 7.65 6.16
CA PRO A 207 4.83 6.39 6.89
C PRO A 207 3.39 5.89 7.00
N CYS A 208 3.18 4.61 6.70
CA CYS A 208 1.88 3.98 6.90
C CYS A 208 1.63 3.71 8.39
N PRO A 209 0.37 3.49 8.83
CA PRO A 209 0.05 3.23 10.24
C PRO A 209 0.87 2.09 10.85
N ALA A 210 1.11 1.00 10.11
CA ALA A 210 1.93 -0.11 10.59
C ALA A 210 3.39 0.30 10.83
N CYS A 211 3.98 1.11 9.94
CA CYS A 211 5.34 1.64 10.15
C CYS A 211 5.39 2.66 11.29
N GLU A 212 4.37 3.52 11.43
CA GLU A 212 4.26 4.44 12.56
C GLU A 212 4.16 3.67 13.89
N GLU A 213 3.42 2.55 13.92
CA GLU A 213 3.36 1.63 15.07
C GLU A 213 4.71 0.94 15.32
N ALA A 214 5.39 0.47 14.28
CA ALA A 214 6.65 -0.25 14.41
C ALA A 214 7.78 0.58 15.00
N VAL A 215 7.75 1.90 14.79
CA VAL A 215 8.65 2.85 15.44
C VAL A 215 7.98 3.62 16.57
N ARG A 216 6.76 3.24 16.94
CA ARG A 216 6.09 3.78 18.12
C ARG A 216 6.90 3.32 19.32
N MET A 217 7.81 4.19 19.71
CA MET A 217 8.60 4.03 20.90
C MET A 217 7.74 4.49 22.07
N PRO A 218 7.68 3.70 23.14
CA PRO A 218 7.26 4.20 24.44
C PRO A 218 8.13 5.43 24.77
N VAL A 219 7.51 6.59 24.99
CA VAL A 219 8.28 7.80 25.33
C VAL A 219 8.79 7.61 26.75
N LEU A 220 10.10 7.74 26.91
CA LEU A 220 10.72 7.67 28.24
C LEU A 220 9.99 8.66 29.16
N ASN A 221 9.43 8.14 30.24
CA ASN A 221 8.91 8.96 31.31
C ASN A 221 10.07 9.21 32.29
N GLY A 222 10.55 10.45 32.33
CA GLY A 222 11.67 10.84 33.18
C GLY A 222 11.45 10.53 34.67
N ALA A 223 10.19 10.62 35.14
CA ALA A 223 9.84 10.26 36.51
C ALA A 223 9.94 8.74 36.75
N ARG A 224 9.48 7.90 35.82
CA ARG A 224 9.65 6.43 35.91
C ARG A 224 11.12 6.01 35.87
N LEU A 225 11.92 6.64 35.01
CA LEU A 225 13.37 6.42 34.98
C LEU A 225 14.00 6.74 36.35
N ARG A 226 13.65 7.89 36.91
CA ARG A 226 14.13 8.32 38.22
C ARG A 226 13.69 7.36 39.33
N GLU A 227 12.42 6.98 39.34
CA GLU A 227 11.84 6.05 40.31
C GLU A 227 12.56 4.69 40.27
N ARG A 228 12.74 4.10 39.08
CA ARG A 228 13.44 2.82 38.91
C ARG A 228 14.89 2.92 39.35
N ARG A 229 15.61 3.98 38.96
CA ARG A 229 16.99 4.20 39.40
C ARG A 229 17.11 4.29 40.92
N LEU A 230 16.18 4.98 41.58
CA LEU A 230 16.16 5.11 43.04
C LEU A 230 15.82 3.78 43.71
N ALA A 231 14.86 3.02 43.17
CA ALA A 231 14.49 1.69 43.66
C ALA A 231 15.66 0.69 43.59
N THR A 232 16.52 0.80 42.56
CA THR A 232 17.75 -0.01 42.44
C THR A 232 18.93 0.56 43.23
N GLY A 233 18.73 1.62 44.03
CA GLY A 233 19.79 2.23 44.84
C GLY A 233 20.90 2.94 44.04
N MET A 234 20.67 3.24 42.76
CA MET A 234 21.69 3.82 41.89
C MET A 234 21.68 5.36 41.95
N THR A 235 22.87 5.96 41.92
CA THR A 235 23.02 7.40 41.66
C THR A 235 22.92 7.68 40.16
N VAL A 236 22.62 8.94 39.77
CA VAL A 236 22.61 9.34 38.34
C VAL A 236 23.95 9.01 37.67
N SER A 237 25.06 9.26 38.35
CA SER A 237 26.41 8.96 37.85
C SER A 237 26.68 7.47 37.71
N ALA A 238 26.14 6.64 38.61
CA ALA A 238 26.27 5.18 38.52
C ALA A 238 25.51 4.63 37.31
N LEU A 239 24.26 5.06 37.11
CA LEU A 239 23.46 4.70 35.94
C LEU A 239 24.11 5.17 34.64
N ALA A 240 24.57 6.42 34.61
CA ALA A 240 25.25 7.00 33.45
C ALA A 240 26.52 6.21 33.08
N ARG A 241 27.33 5.83 34.06
CA ARG A 241 28.52 5.00 33.86
C ARG A 241 28.15 3.62 33.29
N GLY A 242 27.16 2.96 33.88
CA GLY A 242 26.68 1.66 33.39
C GLY A 242 26.14 1.72 31.96
N ALA A 243 25.41 2.79 31.62
CA ALA A 243 24.82 3.00 30.31
C ALA A 243 25.80 3.61 29.29
N ARG A 244 27.06 3.89 29.70
CA ARG A 244 28.08 4.60 28.91
C ARG A 244 27.59 5.95 28.37
N MET A 245 27.01 6.75 29.25
CA MET A 245 26.46 8.08 28.94
C MET A 245 27.06 9.13 29.87
N ASP A 246 26.98 10.39 29.45
CA ASP A 246 27.28 11.54 30.30
C ASP A 246 26.18 11.70 31.38
N PRO A 247 26.52 11.94 32.66
CA PRO A 247 25.54 12.13 33.74
C PRO A 247 24.51 13.23 33.48
N ARG A 248 24.88 14.34 32.82
CA ARG A 248 23.95 15.42 32.43
C ARG A 248 22.97 14.95 31.36
N THR A 249 23.36 14.00 30.52
CA THR A 249 22.46 13.40 29.53
C THR A 249 21.37 12.59 30.22
N VAL A 250 21.73 11.78 31.22
CA VAL A 250 20.76 11.02 32.04
C VAL A 250 19.88 11.97 32.85
N GLN A 251 20.45 13.01 33.44
CA GLN A 251 19.66 14.03 34.17
C GLN A 251 18.67 14.77 33.26
N GLY A 252 19.07 15.07 32.01
CA GLY A 252 18.18 15.64 31.00
C GLY A 252 17.06 14.68 30.56
N TYR A 253 17.28 13.37 30.67
CA TYR A 253 16.25 12.36 30.46
C TYR A 253 15.28 12.29 31.65
N GLU A 254 15.78 12.28 32.89
CA GLU A 254 14.93 12.27 34.10
C GLU A 254 14.04 13.50 34.23
N SER A 255 14.50 14.66 33.76
CA SER A 255 13.73 15.91 33.77
C SER A 255 12.78 16.06 32.56
N GLY A 256 12.80 15.14 31.61
CA GLY A 256 12.00 15.22 30.37
C GLY A 256 12.49 16.25 29.34
N HIS A 257 13.60 16.95 29.60
CA HIS A 257 14.17 17.94 28.67
C HIS A 257 14.86 17.32 27.45
N ARG A 258 15.11 16.00 27.48
CA ARG A 258 15.71 15.25 26.38
C ARG A 258 14.96 13.93 26.19
N ILE A 259 14.86 13.51 24.94
CA ILE A 259 14.31 12.21 24.56
C ILE A 259 15.47 11.31 24.12
N PRO A 260 15.66 10.12 24.72
CA PRO A 260 16.71 9.20 24.31
C PRO A 260 16.40 8.61 22.93
N GLN A 261 17.44 8.39 22.13
CA GLN A 261 17.32 7.52 20.96
C GLN A 261 17.06 6.07 21.38
N PRO A 262 16.47 5.22 20.52
CA PRO A 262 16.05 3.87 20.90
C PRO A 262 17.14 3.00 21.53
N HIS A 263 18.35 3.02 20.96
CA HIS A 263 19.48 2.26 21.49
C HIS A 263 19.92 2.74 22.89
N ARG A 264 19.72 4.03 23.22
CA ARG A 264 20.04 4.60 24.53
C ARG A 264 19.01 4.21 25.58
N LEU A 265 17.73 4.22 25.23
CA LEU A 265 16.67 3.71 26.11
C LEU A 265 16.93 2.25 26.49
N ARG A 266 17.28 1.42 25.51
CA ARG A 266 17.64 0.01 25.75
C ARG A 266 18.83 -0.11 26.70
N ALA A 267 19.88 0.71 26.53
CA ALA A 267 21.03 0.70 27.43
C ALA A 267 20.67 1.07 28.89
N LEU A 268 19.81 2.07 29.09
CA LEU A 268 19.31 2.44 30.43
C LEU A 268 18.50 1.30 31.06
N ALA A 269 17.59 0.69 30.28
CA ALA A 269 16.76 -0.44 30.71
C ALA A 269 17.61 -1.66 31.11
N THR A 270 18.63 -2.00 30.31
CA THR A 270 19.57 -3.09 30.63
C THR A 270 20.28 -2.87 31.96
N VAL A 271 20.77 -1.66 32.24
CA VAL A 271 21.48 -1.36 33.50
C VAL A 271 20.55 -1.42 34.71
N LEU A 272 19.28 -1.04 34.53
CA LEU A 272 18.25 -1.08 35.57
C LEU A 272 17.59 -2.44 35.73
N GLY A 273 17.90 -3.42 34.87
CA GLY A 273 17.33 -4.77 34.91
C GLY A 273 15.84 -4.83 34.58
N VAL A 274 15.33 -3.88 33.80
CA VAL A 274 13.90 -3.78 33.42
C VAL A 274 13.72 -3.80 31.91
N GLY A 275 12.49 -4.01 31.44
CA GLY A 275 12.15 -3.81 30.03
C GLY A 275 12.16 -2.32 29.67
N PRO A 276 12.47 -1.95 28.41
CA PRO A 276 12.34 -0.56 27.95
C PRO A 276 10.95 0.04 28.20
N ASP A 277 9.91 -0.78 28.11
CA ASP A 277 8.51 -0.37 28.29
C ASP A 277 8.20 0.05 29.74
N ASP A 278 8.91 -0.52 30.72
CA ASP A 278 8.74 -0.19 32.15
C ASP A 278 9.19 1.24 32.48
N LEU A 279 10.06 1.83 31.64
CA LEU A 279 10.59 3.17 31.81
C LEU A 279 9.75 4.23 31.11
N CYS A 280 8.72 3.83 30.38
CA CYS A 280 8.02 4.70 29.47
C CYS A 280 6.55 4.89 29.83
N THR A 281 5.96 5.99 29.36
CA THR A 281 4.50 6.15 29.31
C THR A 281 4.02 5.94 27.88
N VAL A 282 2.76 5.52 27.73
CA VAL A 282 2.10 5.39 26.41
C VAL A 282 1.79 6.77 25.80
N GLU A 283 2.42 7.85 26.26
CA GLU A 283 2.21 9.17 25.71
C GLU A 283 2.96 9.31 24.38
N LEU A 284 2.17 9.60 23.36
CA LEU A 284 2.51 9.56 21.95
C LEU A 284 3.26 10.83 21.55
N VAL A 285 4.58 10.76 21.32
CA VAL A 285 5.29 11.84 20.62
C VAL A 285 5.70 11.34 19.24
N PRO A 286 5.01 11.73 18.16
CA PRO A 286 5.47 11.41 16.81
C PRO A 286 6.85 12.07 16.58
N PRO A 287 7.76 11.42 15.83
CA PRO A 287 9.04 12.03 15.47
C PRO A 287 8.82 13.40 14.81
N PRO A 288 9.74 14.36 14.97
CA PRO A 288 9.58 15.71 14.44
C PRO A 288 9.32 15.66 12.93
N ARG A 289 8.09 16.00 12.52
CA ARG A 289 7.65 15.96 11.12
C ARG A 289 8.46 16.98 10.32
N ARG A 290 9.37 16.52 9.45
CA ARG A 290 9.98 17.38 8.44
C ARG A 290 8.90 17.78 7.42
N ALA A 291 8.69 19.08 7.30
CA ALA A 291 7.68 19.66 6.41
C ALA A 291 8.01 19.37 4.93
N SER A 292 7.26 18.46 4.28
CA SER A 292 6.88 18.54 2.85
C SER A 292 6.11 17.30 2.35
N ARG A 293 4.93 17.04 2.94
CA ARG A 293 4.08 15.87 2.64
C ARG A 293 3.62 15.71 1.17
N ALA A 294 3.58 16.78 0.37
CA ALA A 294 2.95 16.74 -0.95
C ALA A 294 3.90 16.38 -2.11
N ARG A 295 5.20 16.68 -2.02
CA ARG A 295 6.16 16.46 -3.13
C ARG A 295 6.67 15.02 -3.18
N ALA A 296 6.61 14.33 -2.07
CA ALA A 296 7.31 13.09 -1.87
C ALA A 296 6.51 11.85 -2.34
N VAL A 297 5.19 11.87 -2.12
CA VAL A 297 4.27 10.86 -2.70
C VAL A 297 4.28 10.90 -4.22
N ALA A 298 4.34 12.08 -4.84
CA ALA A 298 4.38 12.21 -6.31
C ALA A 298 5.59 11.49 -6.93
N ARG A 299 6.75 11.51 -6.25
CA ARG A 299 7.99 10.87 -6.74
C ARG A 299 7.90 9.34 -6.78
N VAL A 300 7.11 8.73 -5.88
CA VAL A 300 6.91 7.27 -5.78
C VAL A 300 5.79 6.78 -6.72
N LEU A 301 4.78 7.63 -6.97
CA LEU A 301 3.74 7.35 -7.97
C LEU A 301 4.29 7.38 -9.40
N ASP A 302 5.29 8.22 -9.68
CA ASP A 302 5.91 8.35 -11.00
C ASP A 302 6.82 7.17 -11.41
N GLY A 303 6.87 6.07 -10.62
CA GLY A 303 7.54 4.83 -11.01
C GLY A 303 9.07 4.93 -11.15
N ARG A 304 9.70 6.06 -10.76
CA ARG A 304 11.15 6.20 -10.68
C ARG A 304 11.67 5.60 -9.36
N GLY A 305 11.43 4.30 -9.20
CA GLY A 305 12.20 3.49 -8.25
C GLY A 305 13.67 3.56 -8.64
N THR A 306 14.52 3.75 -7.65
CA THR A 306 15.97 3.84 -7.77
C THR A 306 16.54 2.73 -8.66
N GLU A 307 17.02 3.10 -9.85
CA GLU A 307 18.06 2.29 -10.50
C GLU A 307 19.23 2.18 -9.50
N PRO A 308 19.78 0.98 -9.28
CA PRO A 308 21.02 0.87 -8.51
C PRO A 308 22.06 1.74 -9.20
N ARG A 309 22.64 2.69 -8.44
CA ARG A 309 23.71 3.55 -8.96
C ARG A 309 24.77 2.65 -9.58
N ARG A 310 24.95 2.78 -10.90
CA ARG A 310 26.10 2.25 -11.66
C ARG A 310 27.37 2.80 -11.01
N GLY A 311 27.91 2.03 -10.08
CA GLY A 311 28.97 2.45 -9.18
C GLY A 311 29.64 1.26 -8.52
N GLU A 312 29.73 0.14 -9.23
CA GLU A 312 30.69 -0.91 -8.90
C GLU A 312 31.82 -0.90 -9.93
N ARG A 313 33.03 -0.93 -9.37
CA ARG A 313 34.29 -0.54 -9.98
C ARG A 313 34.60 -1.46 -11.16
N ARG A 314 35.01 -0.89 -12.29
CA ARG A 314 35.78 -1.63 -13.29
C ARG A 314 37.07 -2.12 -12.62
N VAL A 315 37.17 -3.43 -12.41
CA VAL A 315 38.43 -4.12 -12.15
C VAL A 315 39.28 -3.97 -13.43
N PRO A 316 40.54 -3.51 -13.35
CA PRO A 316 41.39 -3.44 -14.54
C PRO A 316 41.73 -4.85 -15.02
N ALA A 317 41.60 -5.07 -16.33
CA ALA A 317 41.97 -6.31 -16.99
C ALA A 317 43.45 -6.62 -16.73
N GLN A 318 43.71 -7.81 -16.19
CA GLN A 318 45.04 -8.40 -16.22
C GLN A 318 45.34 -8.82 -17.65
N ASN A 319 46.44 -8.29 -18.18
CA ASN A 319 46.97 -8.58 -19.50
C ASN A 319 47.63 -9.97 -19.48
N PRO A 320 47.26 -10.93 -20.36
CA PRO A 320 48.09 -12.11 -20.56
C PRO A 320 49.23 -11.77 -21.53
N ARG A 321 50.39 -12.35 -21.26
CA ARG A 321 51.54 -12.45 -22.17
C ARG A 321 51.20 -13.33 -23.38
#